data_AF-A0A388TC06-F1
#
_entry.id   AF-A0A388TC06-F1
#
_cell.length_a   1.000
_cell.length_b   1.000
_cell.length_c   1.000
_cell.angle_alpha   90.00
_cell.angle_beta   90.00
_cell.angle_gamma   90.00
#
_symmetry.space_group_name_H-M   'P 1'
#
loop_
_entity.id
_entity.type
_entity.pdbx_description
1 polymer ?
#
loop_
_entity_poly.entity_id
_entity_poly.type
_entity_poly.pdbx_seq_one_letter_code
_entity_poly.pdbx_strand_id
1 'polypeptide(L)'
;MKINWQKTLVFLTILALGLTLAGCGKTASGGGSSGGGGGGGYNRSNATVTDNTGLIDAINNGTDDIVISVGADIAVTNNATLNITVGQTLTVADGASLNVGWGAAITLNGTITVESGAVLVDDGAYKRAPGVPLGPWQKNETASIVFKAGAQGHRYHPTLNSLVNFVGDDSYAIIELKEGELILKRFEYELYGDAEIHGPLPFEFNSSETAIVKSGSELILDSGANIVLNGSIVVKSGATLIDTSARLWFGNGNGTIVFEAGSSAENNTAAIGTGQVLDIQSGTVTLYNPTKVATNGGKIYEIDGTVHFNQVDDDPFNTWVAATPYIKGRDGAVLVINQKAADVLASPFDAAGTYNWSESTSTWVIQ
;
A
#
# COMPACT_ATOMS: atom_id res chain seq x y z
N MET A 1 26.23 0.42 38.66
CA MET A 1 25.52 -0.49 37.73
C MET A 1 26.29 -1.81 37.63
N LYS A 2 25.62 -2.96 37.46
CA LYS A 2 26.27 -4.23 37.06
C LYS A 2 25.92 -4.50 35.60
N ILE A 3 26.91 -4.47 34.72
CA ILE A 3 26.74 -4.81 33.30
C ILE A 3 26.71 -6.34 33.17
N ASN A 4 25.71 -6.88 32.49
CA ASN A 4 25.48 -8.33 32.38
C ASN A 4 26.17 -8.91 31.13
N TRP A 5 27.43 -9.31 31.29
CA TRP A 5 28.33 -9.76 30.21
C TRP A 5 27.87 -11.00 29.43
N GLN A 6 26.90 -11.77 29.93
CA GLN A 6 26.49 -13.03 29.28
C GLN A 6 25.70 -12.83 27.97
N LYS A 7 25.06 -11.68 27.74
CA LYS A 7 24.34 -11.42 26.47
C LYS A 7 25.26 -10.93 25.34
N THR A 8 26.31 -10.16 25.66
CA THR A 8 27.22 -9.59 24.65
C THR A 8 28.04 -10.64 23.91
N LEU A 9 28.40 -11.75 24.59
CA LEU A 9 29.25 -12.79 24.00
C LEU A 9 28.56 -13.56 22.86
N VAL A 10 27.23 -13.73 22.91
CA VAL A 10 26.47 -14.50 21.92
C VAL A 10 26.42 -13.79 20.56
N PHE A 11 26.35 -12.45 20.56
CA PHE A 11 26.32 -11.65 19.33
C PHE A 11 27.62 -11.72 18.53
N LEU A 12 28.76 -11.86 19.21
CA LEU A 12 30.08 -11.85 18.56
C LEU A 12 30.38 -13.14 17.78
N THR A 13 29.87 -14.28 18.24
CA THR A 13 30.10 -15.59 17.60
C THR A 13 29.32 -15.78 16.30
N ILE A 14 28.14 -15.16 16.17
CA ILE A 14 27.29 -15.28 14.98
C ILE A 14 27.89 -14.46 13.83
N LEU A 15 28.37 -13.25 14.12
CA LEU A 15 28.99 -12.37 13.11
C LEU A 15 30.25 -12.98 12.47
N ALA A 16 30.95 -13.87 13.18
CA ALA A 16 32.15 -14.55 12.70
C ALA A 16 31.90 -15.71 11.73
N LEU A 17 30.64 -16.16 11.54
CA LEU A 17 30.28 -17.29 10.68
C LEU A 17 29.62 -16.90 9.35
N GLY A 18 29.25 -15.63 9.16
CA GLY A 18 28.67 -15.15 7.91
C GLY A 18 29.68 -14.79 6.81
N LEU A 19 30.98 -14.70 7.12
CA LEU A 19 31.96 -14.00 6.28
C LEU A 19 32.82 -14.90 5.36
N THR A 20 32.32 -16.05 4.93
CA THR A 20 33.05 -16.97 4.01
C THR A 20 32.17 -17.60 2.94
N LEU A 21 31.83 -16.83 1.88
CA LEU A 21 31.51 -17.40 0.55
C LEU A 21 31.68 -16.44 -0.64
N ALA A 22 32.58 -15.46 -0.53
CA ALA A 22 33.02 -14.66 -1.69
C ALA A 22 33.93 -15.49 -2.62
N GLY A 23 33.34 -16.30 -3.50
CA GLY A 23 34.04 -17.20 -4.41
C GLY A 23 34.05 -16.71 -5.86
N CYS A 24 35.21 -16.26 -6.36
CA CYS A 24 35.35 -15.85 -7.77
C CYS A 24 35.18 -17.03 -8.74
N GLY A 25 34.10 -17.04 -9.53
CA GLY A 25 33.85 -18.03 -10.59
C GLY A 25 33.99 -17.42 -11.99
N LYS A 26 34.90 -17.95 -12.81
CA LYS A 26 35.13 -17.47 -14.20
C LYS A 26 33.93 -17.70 -15.11
N THR A 27 33.74 -16.78 -16.05
CA THR A 27 33.01 -17.00 -17.31
C THR A 27 33.52 -18.24 -18.06
N ALA A 28 32.61 -19.10 -18.51
CA ALA A 28 32.89 -20.18 -19.47
C ALA A 28 31.79 -20.20 -20.54
N SER A 29 32.19 -20.29 -21.80
CA SER A 29 31.31 -20.11 -22.96
C SER A 29 30.95 -21.43 -23.64
N GLY A 30 29.66 -21.60 -23.97
CA GLY A 30 29.20 -22.50 -25.04
C GLY A 30 29.11 -23.99 -24.69
N GLY A 31 27.99 -24.62 -25.09
CA GLY A 31 27.77 -26.05 -24.87
C GLY A 31 26.31 -26.45 -24.93
N GLY A 32 25.65 -26.29 -26.09
CA GLY A 32 24.30 -26.80 -26.27
C GLY A 32 24.28 -28.33 -26.24
N SER A 33 23.31 -28.93 -25.55
CA SER A 33 23.12 -30.38 -25.51
C SER A 33 21.63 -30.75 -25.53
N SER A 34 21.22 -31.47 -26.57
CA SER A 34 19.85 -31.95 -26.74
C SER A 34 19.64 -33.28 -25.99
N GLY A 35 18.99 -33.23 -24.82
CA GLY A 35 18.59 -34.40 -24.05
C GLY A 35 17.07 -34.56 -24.04
N GLY A 36 16.54 -35.54 -24.78
CA GLY A 36 15.09 -35.78 -24.85
C GLY A 36 14.53 -36.46 -23.58
N GLY A 37 13.65 -35.76 -22.86
CA GLY A 37 12.88 -36.31 -21.74
C GLY A 37 11.40 -35.91 -21.87
N GLY A 38 10.53 -36.88 -22.16
CA GLY A 38 9.11 -36.62 -22.39
C GLY A 38 8.33 -36.39 -21.09
N GLY A 39 8.15 -35.12 -20.70
CA GLY A 39 7.25 -34.69 -19.64
C GLY A 39 6.39 -33.53 -20.12
N GLY A 40 5.06 -33.62 -19.93
CA GLY A 40 4.08 -32.64 -20.41
C GLY A 40 4.01 -31.34 -19.60
N GLY A 41 5.16 -30.81 -19.17
CA GLY A 41 5.26 -29.44 -18.64
C GLY A 41 5.53 -28.47 -19.78
N TYR A 42 4.87 -27.30 -19.78
CA TYR A 42 5.28 -26.19 -20.63
C TYR A 42 6.61 -25.65 -20.10
N ASN A 43 7.71 -26.04 -20.72
CA ASN A 43 9.05 -25.54 -20.38
C ASN A 43 9.12 -24.05 -20.72
N ARG A 44 8.95 -23.20 -19.70
CA ARG A 44 9.09 -21.74 -19.82
C ARG A 44 10.51 -21.39 -20.25
N SER A 45 10.60 -20.61 -21.31
CA SER A 45 11.84 -20.09 -21.87
C SER A 45 12.42 -18.99 -20.98
N ASN A 46 13.73 -18.95 -20.83
CA ASN A 46 14.40 -17.98 -19.96
C ASN A 46 15.56 -17.28 -20.66
N ALA A 47 15.80 -16.03 -20.28
CA ALA A 47 16.95 -15.23 -20.71
C ALA A 47 17.47 -14.36 -19.57
N THR A 48 18.79 -14.21 -19.50
CA THR A 48 19.45 -13.25 -18.60
C THR A 48 20.13 -12.19 -19.45
N VAL A 49 19.84 -10.91 -19.19
CA VAL A 49 20.22 -9.78 -20.04
C VAL A 49 21.07 -8.76 -19.28
N THR A 50 21.97 -8.09 -19.97
CA THR A 50 22.91 -7.10 -19.41
C THR A 50 22.82 -5.72 -20.06
N ASP A 51 22.06 -5.58 -21.15
CA ASP A 51 21.92 -4.35 -21.91
C ASP A 51 20.54 -4.25 -22.59
N ASN A 52 20.22 -3.05 -23.10
CA ASN A 52 18.94 -2.75 -23.73
C ASN A 52 18.67 -3.57 -25.00
N THR A 53 19.71 -3.97 -25.76
CA THR A 53 19.52 -4.79 -26.97
C THR A 53 19.09 -6.20 -26.57
N GLY A 54 19.80 -6.83 -25.63
CA GLY A 54 19.43 -8.15 -25.11
C GLY A 54 18.04 -8.16 -24.46
N LEU A 55 17.66 -7.11 -23.74
CA LEU A 55 16.31 -6.97 -23.17
C LEU A 55 15.22 -6.92 -24.24
N ILE A 56 15.38 -6.06 -25.25
CA ILE A 56 14.41 -5.89 -26.34
C ILE A 56 14.33 -7.16 -27.21
N ASP A 57 15.46 -7.81 -27.49
CA ASP A 57 15.49 -9.08 -28.22
C ASP A 57 14.83 -10.22 -27.43
N ALA A 58 15.07 -10.34 -26.12
CA ALA A 58 14.43 -11.37 -25.30
C ALA A 58 12.90 -11.22 -25.27
N ILE A 59 12.40 -9.97 -25.16
CA ILE A 59 10.97 -9.64 -25.22
C ILE A 59 10.38 -9.96 -26.60
N ASN A 60 11.02 -9.50 -27.68
CA ASN A 60 10.55 -9.70 -29.06
C ASN A 60 10.55 -11.18 -29.50
N ASN A 61 11.47 -11.98 -28.97
CA ASN A 61 11.50 -13.44 -29.17
C ASN A 61 10.47 -14.20 -28.32
N GLY A 62 9.68 -13.51 -27.49
CA GLY A 62 8.61 -14.12 -26.68
C GLY A 62 9.10 -14.91 -25.47
N THR A 63 10.24 -14.52 -24.89
CA THR A 63 10.83 -15.24 -23.74
C THR A 63 9.93 -15.13 -22.50
N ASP A 64 9.61 -16.25 -21.84
CA ASP A 64 8.67 -16.29 -20.71
C ASP A 64 9.23 -15.64 -19.43
N ASP A 65 10.49 -15.88 -19.09
CA ASP A 65 11.16 -15.36 -17.89
C ASP A 65 12.44 -14.60 -18.27
N ILE A 66 12.42 -13.28 -18.13
CA ILE A 66 13.51 -12.40 -18.52
C ILE A 66 14.09 -11.76 -17.26
N VAL A 67 15.38 -11.93 -17.02
CA VAL A 67 16.08 -11.41 -15.84
C VAL A 67 17.12 -10.38 -16.26
N ILE A 68 16.95 -9.14 -15.81
CA ILE A 68 18.02 -8.13 -15.86
C ILE A 68 19.06 -8.53 -14.82
N SER A 69 20.32 -8.65 -15.25
CA SER A 69 21.42 -9.18 -14.43
C SER A 69 21.72 -8.29 -13.23
N VAL A 70 22.10 -8.91 -12.11
CA VAL A 70 22.60 -8.22 -10.90
C VAL A 70 23.65 -7.17 -11.27
N GLY A 71 23.43 -5.93 -10.85
CA GLY A 71 24.32 -4.80 -11.12
C GLY A 71 24.30 -4.24 -12.56
N ALA A 72 23.38 -4.67 -13.43
CA ALA A 72 23.21 -4.09 -14.76
C ALA A 72 22.27 -2.86 -14.71
N ASP A 73 22.65 -1.78 -15.41
CA ASP A 73 21.84 -0.58 -15.62
C ASP A 73 21.35 -0.54 -17.07
N ILE A 74 20.04 -0.66 -17.28
CA ILE A 74 19.41 -0.72 -18.60
C ILE A 74 18.47 0.49 -18.79
N ALA A 75 18.90 1.42 -19.64
CA ALA A 75 18.10 2.56 -20.08
C ALA A 75 17.32 2.25 -21.38
N VAL A 76 16.00 2.10 -21.27
CA VAL A 76 15.06 1.97 -22.39
C VAL A 76 14.60 3.39 -22.78
N THR A 77 14.99 3.87 -23.96
CA THR A 77 14.70 5.26 -24.40
C THR A 77 14.33 5.33 -25.89
N ASN A 78 13.84 6.50 -26.34
CA ASN A 78 13.78 6.92 -27.75
C ASN A 78 13.18 5.91 -28.74
N ASN A 79 11.84 5.80 -28.78
CA ASN A 79 11.09 4.93 -29.71
C ASN A 79 11.23 3.42 -29.48
N ALA A 80 12.03 2.98 -28.50
CA ALA A 80 11.97 1.59 -28.02
C ALA A 80 10.57 1.26 -27.50
N THR A 81 10.09 0.04 -27.78
CA THR A 81 8.79 -0.46 -27.31
C THR A 81 9.01 -1.65 -26.36
N LEU A 82 8.56 -1.53 -25.12
CA LEU A 82 8.60 -2.61 -24.13
C LEU A 82 7.21 -3.24 -24.05
N ASN A 83 7.02 -4.38 -24.72
CA ASN A 83 5.74 -5.09 -24.78
C ASN A 83 5.81 -6.41 -24.01
N ILE A 84 5.61 -6.36 -22.69
CA ILE A 84 5.65 -7.53 -21.80
C ILE A 84 4.27 -8.19 -21.85
N THR A 85 4.16 -9.31 -22.55
CA THR A 85 2.88 -9.98 -22.85
C THR A 85 2.37 -10.85 -21.69
N VAL A 86 1.12 -11.32 -21.77
CA VAL A 86 0.50 -12.16 -20.71
C VAL A 86 1.32 -13.45 -20.54
N GLY A 87 1.74 -13.74 -19.31
CA GLY A 87 2.58 -14.90 -18.99
C GLY A 87 4.09 -14.64 -19.07
N GLN A 88 4.53 -13.47 -19.56
CA GLN A 88 5.91 -13.02 -19.44
C GLN A 88 6.16 -12.34 -18.09
N THR A 89 7.30 -12.63 -17.49
CA THR A 89 7.83 -11.96 -16.29
C THR A 89 9.16 -11.28 -16.63
N LEU A 90 9.28 -10.00 -16.30
CA LEU A 90 10.54 -9.27 -16.34
C LEU A 90 11.02 -8.98 -14.91
N THR A 91 12.07 -9.67 -14.46
CA THR A 91 12.69 -9.44 -13.15
C THR A 91 13.84 -8.46 -13.27
N VAL A 92 13.78 -7.36 -12.51
CA VAL A 92 14.92 -6.49 -12.21
C VAL A 92 15.58 -7.06 -10.94
N ALA A 93 16.74 -7.70 -11.08
CA ALA A 93 17.41 -8.39 -9.97
C ALA A 93 18.13 -7.41 -9.02
N ASP A 94 18.53 -7.90 -7.84
CA ASP A 94 19.31 -7.18 -6.83
C ASP A 94 20.45 -6.33 -7.44
N GLY A 95 20.55 -5.08 -7.01
CA GLY A 95 21.51 -4.08 -7.49
C GLY A 95 21.35 -3.65 -8.95
N ALA A 96 20.37 -4.18 -9.70
CA ALA A 96 20.13 -3.82 -11.10
C ALA A 96 19.16 -2.64 -11.21
N SER A 97 19.21 -1.94 -12.35
CA SER A 97 18.35 -0.78 -12.65
C SER A 97 17.68 -0.94 -14.01
N LEU A 98 16.36 -0.67 -14.05
CA LEU A 98 15.60 -0.52 -15.29
C LEU A 98 15.08 0.92 -15.37
N ASN A 99 15.69 1.73 -16.22
CA ASN A 99 15.31 3.11 -16.46
C ASN A 99 14.50 3.23 -17.74
N VAL A 100 13.21 3.56 -17.61
CA VAL A 100 12.30 3.79 -18.73
C VAL A 100 12.17 5.29 -18.94
N GLY A 101 12.96 5.80 -19.88
CA GLY A 101 13.04 7.23 -20.17
C GLY A 101 11.99 7.75 -21.15
N TRP A 102 11.97 9.07 -21.31
CA TRP A 102 11.06 9.81 -22.18
C TRP A 102 10.99 9.22 -23.59
N GLY A 103 9.76 8.95 -24.05
CA GLY A 103 9.51 8.47 -25.42
C GLY A 103 9.78 6.98 -25.64
N ALA A 104 9.98 6.18 -24.59
CA ALA A 104 9.80 4.74 -24.63
C ALA A 104 8.30 4.38 -24.55
N ALA A 105 7.85 3.39 -25.34
CA ALA A 105 6.45 2.95 -25.36
C ALA A 105 6.26 1.66 -24.54
N ILE A 106 5.68 1.76 -23.33
CA ILE A 106 5.39 0.57 -22.52
C ILE A 106 3.95 0.06 -22.70
N THR A 107 3.87 -1.24 -22.98
CA THR A 107 2.64 -2.05 -23.00
C THR A 107 2.84 -3.24 -22.05
N LEU A 108 2.44 -3.08 -20.78
CA LEU A 108 2.55 -4.13 -19.77
C LEU A 108 1.24 -4.92 -19.71
N ASN A 109 1.30 -6.20 -20.09
CA ASN A 109 0.22 -7.17 -19.99
C ASN A 109 0.55 -8.36 -19.07
N GLY A 110 1.84 -8.66 -18.87
CA GLY A 110 2.37 -9.59 -17.87
C GLY A 110 2.88 -8.88 -16.63
N THR A 111 3.98 -9.38 -16.04
CA THR A 111 4.50 -8.92 -14.76
C THR A 111 5.90 -8.30 -14.89
N ILE A 112 6.14 -7.22 -14.15
CA ILE A 112 7.50 -6.78 -13.77
C ILE A 112 7.69 -7.08 -12.29
N THR A 113 8.82 -7.68 -11.93
CA THR A 113 9.22 -7.85 -10.52
C THR A 113 10.47 -7.02 -10.27
N VAL A 114 10.46 -6.20 -9.23
CA VAL A 114 11.59 -5.39 -8.78
C VAL A 114 12.04 -6.00 -7.45
N GLU A 115 13.16 -6.71 -7.46
CA GLU A 115 13.68 -7.42 -6.29
C GLU A 115 14.29 -6.45 -5.26
N SER A 116 14.57 -6.95 -4.06
CA SER A 116 15.29 -6.20 -3.03
C SER A 116 16.63 -5.69 -3.59
N GLY A 117 16.97 -4.42 -3.34
CA GLY A 117 18.16 -3.75 -3.89
C GLY A 117 18.05 -3.32 -5.36
N ALA A 118 16.95 -3.62 -6.06
CA ALA A 118 16.75 -3.26 -7.46
C ALA A 118 15.98 -1.94 -7.63
N VAL A 119 16.19 -1.25 -8.76
CA VAL A 119 15.59 0.07 -9.04
C VAL A 119 14.77 0.04 -10.33
N LEU A 120 13.54 0.55 -10.28
CA LEU A 120 12.68 0.80 -11.45
C LEU A 120 12.40 2.31 -11.57
N VAL A 121 12.67 2.91 -12.73
CA VAL A 121 12.44 4.35 -12.99
C VAL A 121 11.44 4.54 -14.14
N ASP A 122 10.31 5.19 -13.85
CA ASP A 122 9.34 5.70 -14.83
C ASP A 122 9.59 7.20 -15.05
N ASP A 123 10.65 7.54 -15.79
CA ASP A 123 10.96 8.92 -16.17
C ASP A 123 10.13 9.33 -17.38
N GLY A 124 8.84 9.59 -17.13
CA GLY A 124 7.97 10.33 -18.04
C GLY A 124 7.78 9.66 -19.40
N ALA A 125 7.92 8.34 -19.48
CA ALA A 125 7.88 7.54 -20.72
C ALA A 125 6.69 7.92 -21.61
N TYR A 126 5.52 8.19 -20.99
CA TYR A 126 4.33 8.66 -21.67
C TYR A 126 4.07 10.17 -21.53
N LYS A 127 4.49 10.95 -22.53
CA LYS A 127 4.03 12.34 -22.68
C LYS A 127 2.55 12.32 -23.12
N ARG A 128 1.65 12.63 -22.18
CA ARG A 128 0.19 12.42 -22.23
C ARG A 128 -0.45 12.72 -23.59
N ALA A 129 -1.06 11.72 -24.22
CA ALA A 129 -2.17 11.96 -25.14
C ALA A 129 -3.42 12.38 -24.34
N PRO A 130 -4.14 13.46 -24.71
CA PRO A 130 -5.36 13.86 -24.02
C PRO A 130 -6.44 12.75 -24.09
N GLY A 131 -7.11 12.51 -22.96
CA GLY A 131 -8.24 11.57 -22.89
C GLY A 131 -7.87 10.11 -22.61
N VAL A 132 -6.58 9.74 -22.58
CA VAL A 132 -6.15 8.48 -21.95
C VAL A 132 -6.19 8.69 -20.42
N PRO A 133 -6.92 7.88 -19.65
CA PRO A 133 -6.91 7.97 -18.19
C PRO A 133 -5.48 7.87 -17.64
N LEU A 134 -5.21 8.58 -16.54
CA LEU A 134 -4.00 8.32 -15.76
C LEU A 134 -4.07 6.86 -15.32
N GLY A 135 -3.17 6.05 -15.84
CA GLY A 135 -3.18 4.61 -15.66
C GLY A 135 -1.74 4.13 -15.64
N PRO A 136 -1.39 3.23 -14.70
CA PRO A 136 -0.05 2.66 -14.65
C PRO A 136 0.19 1.81 -15.91
N TRP A 137 1.43 1.38 -16.15
CA TRP A 137 1.83 0.71 -17.40
C TRP A 137 0.92 -0.48 -17.79
N GLN A 138 0.37 -1.14 -16.79
CA GLN A 138 -0.62 -2.21 -16.75
C GLN A 138 -1.85 -1.93 -17.64
N LYS A 139 -1.96 -2.62 -18.79
CA LYS A 139 -3.08 -2.44 -19.73
C LYS A 139 -4.31 -3.28 -19.39
N ASN A 140 -4.15 -4.37 -18.64
CA ASN A 140 -5.21 -5.31 -18.27
C ASN A 140 -5.19 -5.62 -16.76
N GLU A 141 -6.14 -6.43 -16.29
CA GLU A 141 -6.34 -6.77 -14.87
C GLU A 141 -5.29 -7.75 -14.30
N THR A 142 -4.69 -8.58 -15.16
CA THR A 142 -3.60 -9.52 -14.77
C THR A 142 -2.20 -8.88 -14.79
N ALA A 143 -2.08 -7.71 -15.42
CA ALA A 143 -0.81 -7.01 -15.56
C ALA A 143 -0.39 -6.40 -14.20
N SER A 144 0.88 -6.55 -13.83
CA SER A 144 1.36 -6.12 -12.51
C SER A 144 2.81 -5.63 -12.49
N ILE A 145 3.12 -4.76 -11.52
CA ILE A 145 4.48 -4.41 -11.10
C ILE A 145 4.57 -4.76 -9.61
N VAL A 146 5.43 -5.72 -9.26
CA VAL A 146 5.68 -6.17 -7.88
C VAL A 146 6.96 -5.53 -7.38
N PHE A 147 6.88 -4.76 -6.30
CA PHE A 147 8.04 -4.26 -5.55
C PHE A 147 8.23 -5.10 -4.29
N LYS A 148 9.41 -5.68 -4.08
CA LYS A 148 9.79 -6.30 -2.81
C LYS A 148 10.20 -5.24 -1.78
N ALA A 149 10.18 -5.58 -0.49
CA ALA A 149 10.87 -4.78 0.51
C ALA A 149 12.37 -4.63 0.16
N GLY A 150 12.91 -3.41 0.28
CA GLY A 150 14.24 -3.07 -0.23
C GLY A 150 14.31 -2.71 -1.73
N ALA A 151 13.22 -2.81 -2.49
CA ALA A 151 13.17 -2.37 -3.89
C ALA A 151 12.83 -0.88 -3.99
N GLN A 152 13.40 -0.18 -4.97
CA GLN A 152 13.15 1.25 -5.21
C GLN A 152 12.37 1.48 -6.52
N GLY A 153 11.39 2.37 -6.45
CA GLY A 153 10.47 2.68 -7.55
C GLY A 153 10.29 4.17 -7.71
N HIS A 154 10.92 4.77 -8.72
CA HIS A 154 10.80 6.19 -9.02
C HIS A 154 9.76 6.44 -10.12
N ARG A 155 8.98 7.52 -9.97
CA ARG A 155 7.97 7.94 -10.97
C ARG A 155 8.05 9.43 -11.24
N TYR A 156 7.87 9.84 -12.49
CA TYR A 156 7.81 11.25 -12.87
C TYR A 156 6.54 11.94 -12.34
N HIS A 157 6.71 12.86 -11.39
CA HIS A 157 5.61 13.65 -10.83
C HIS A 157 5.34 14.92 -11.67
N PRO A 158 4.19 15.00 -12.36
CA PRO A 158 3.94 16.04 -13.37
C PRO A 158 3.88 17.46 -12.79
N THR A 159 3.29 17.64 -11.61
CA THR A 159 3.13 18.95 -10.95
C THR A 159 4.44 19.50 -10.36
N LEU A 160 5.39 18.62 -10.04
CA LEU A 160 6.70 18.98 -9.50
C LEU A 160 7.77 19.10 -10.60
N ASN A 161 7.48 18.52 -11.79
CA ASN A 161 8.40 18.41 -12.91
C ASN A 161 9.71 17.70 -12.52
N SER A 162 9.60 16.63 -11.73
CA SER A 162 10.73 15.85 -11.20
C SER A 162 10.36 14.37 -11.07
N LEU A 163 11.35 13.49 -10.99
CA LEU A 163 11.14 12.17 -10.38
C LEU A 163 10.81 12.35 -8.88
N VAL A 164 9.98 11.45 -8.35
CA VAL A 164 9.79 11.23 -6.90
C VAL A 164 10.10 9.77 -6.58
N ASN A 165 10.60 9.49 -5.37
CA ASN A 165 10.67 8.12 -4.86
C ASN A 165 9.24 7.71 -4.47
N PHE A 166 8.64 6.76 -5.20
CA PHE A 166 7.25 6.34 -4.99
C PHE A 166 7.17 5.10 -4.09
N VAL A 167 8.07 4.14 -4.28
CA VAL A 167 8.26 2.97 -3.39
C VAL A 167 9.73 2.88 -3.02
N GLY A 168 10.06 2.57 -1.77
CA GLY A 168 11.46 2.43 -1.35
C GLY A 168 11.65 1.81 0.04
N ASP A 169 12.87 1.92 0.53
CA ASP A 169 13.38 1.44 1.82
C ASP A 169 13.84 2.59 2.75
N ASP A 170 13.47 3.83 2.40
CA ASP A 170 13.73 5.03 3.18
C ASP A 170 12.49 5.91 3.36
N SER A 171 12.53 6.80 4.36
CA SER A 171 11.50 7.81 4.62
C SER A 171 11.51 8.98 3.62
N TYR A 172 12.14 8.81 2.44
CA TYR A 172 12.03 9.73 1.31
C TYR A 172 11.16 9.12 0.19
N ALA A 173 10.85 7.82 0.25
CA ALA A 173 9.77 7.19 -0.51
C ALA A 173 8.39 7.68 -0.04
N ILE A 174 7.44 7.79 -0.97
CA ILE A 174 6.01 8.02 -0.61
C ILE A 174 5.43 6.78 0.09
N ILE A 175 5.87 5.57 -0.29
CA ILE A 175 5.55 4.30 0.35
C ILE A 175 6.86 3.59 0.71
N GLU A 176 7.17 3.46 2.00
CA GLU A 176 8.28 2.63 2.48
C GLU A 176 7.79 1.20 2.75
N LEU A 177 8.42 0.21 2.13
CA LEU A 177 8.14 -1.21 2.38
C LEU A 177 9.07 -1.75 3.47
N LYS A 178 8.53 -1.97 4.68
CA LYS A 178 9.26 -2.50 5.83
C LYS A 178 9.53 -4.00 5.64
N GLU A 179 8.53 -4.75 5.21
CA GLU A 179 8.66 -6.15 4.80
C GLU A 179 7.68 -6.54 3.68
N GLY A 180 7.87 -7.73 3.10
CA GLY A 180 6.97 -8.29 2.09
C GLY A 180 7.05 -7.63 0.71
N GLU A 181 5.89 -7.29 0.12
CA GLU A 181 5.76 -6.73 -1.23
C GLU A 181 4.53 -5.84 -1.45
N LEU A 182 4.65 -4.87 -2.37
CA LEU A 182 3.56 -4.10 -2.95
C LEU A 182 3.33 -4.51 -4.41
N ILE A 183 2.15 -5.04 -4.71
CA ILE A 183 1.72 -5.34 -6.08
C ILE A 183 0.87 -4.18 -6.60
N LEU A 184 1.42 -3.43 -7.57
CA LEU A 184 0.65 -2.49 -8.37
C LEU A 184 -0.03 -3.25 -9.51
N LYS A 185 -1.36 -3.21 -9.61
CA LYS A 185 -2.11 -3.65 -10.79
C LYS A 185 -2.72 -2.45 -11.51
N ARG A 186 -3.60 -2.70 -12.49
CA ARG A 186 -4.45 -1.66 -13.06
C ARG A 186 -5.55 -1.25 -12.06
N PHE A 187 -5.37 -0.08 -11.46
CA PHE A 187 -6.24 0.52 -10.43
C PHE A 187 -6.28 -0.16 -9.05
N GLU A 188 -5.53 -1.24 -8.82
CA GLU A 188 -5.40 -1.85 -7.49
C GLU A 188 -3.96 -1.72 -6.96
N TYR A 189 -3.84 -1.51 -5.65
CA TYR A 189 -2.58 -1.50 -4.91
C TYR A 189 -2.70 -2.56 -3.81
N GLU A 190 -2.05 -3.71 -3.96
CA GLU A 190 -2.13 -4.80 -2.99
C GLU A 190 -0.87 -4.88 -2.14
N LEU A 191 -1.00 -4.59 -0.84
CA LEU A 191 0.08 -4.68 0.13
C LEU A 191 0.05 -6.05 0.84
N TYR A 192 1.18 -6.76 0.81
CA TYR A 192 1.42 -8.02 1.49
C TYR A 192 2.66 -7.87 2.38
N GLY A 193 2.50 -7.76 3.69
CA GLY A 193 3.56 -7.35 4.64
C GLY A 193 3.45 -5.86 5.02
N ASP A 194 4.36 -5.37 5.84
CA ASP A 194 4.21 -4.08 6.50
C ASP A 194 4.77 -2.90 5.68
N ALA A 195 4.02 -1.80 5.62
CA ALA A 195 4.43 -0.58 4.92
C ALA A 195 4.01 0.72 5.64
N GLU A 196 4.73 1.80 5.36
CA GLU A 196 4.48 3.13 5.89
C GLU A 196 4.33 4.15 4.74
N ILE A 197 3.26 4.95 4.77
CA ILE A 197 3.06 6.05 3.81
C ILE A 197 3.54 7.35 4.44
N HIS A 198 4.46 8.02 3.76
CA HIS A 198 5.23 9.15 4.28
C HIS A 198 4.93 10.48 3.59
N GLY A 199 5.17 11.55 4.35
CA GLY A 199 5.64 12.82 3.79
C GLY A 199 4.57 13.78 3.22
N PRO A 200 4.96 15.05 2.98
CA PRO A 200 4.01 16.14 2.73
C PRO A 200 3.44 16.16 1.30
N LEU A 201 3.95 15.33 0.39
CA LEU A 201 3.43 15.24 -0.97
C LEU A 201 2.04 14.60 -0.97
N PRO A 202 1.07 15.14 -1.73
CA PRO A 202 -0.27 14.57 -1.75
C PRO A 202 -0.26 13.19 -2.43
N PHE A 203 -0.55 12.14 -1.67
CA PHE A 203 -0.82 10.82 -2.24
C PHE A 203 -2.32 10.70 -2.50
N GLU A 204 -2.72 10.82 -3.77
CA GLU A 204 -4.12 10.87 -4.19
C GLU A 204 -4.57 9.54 -4.79
N PHE A 205 -5.54 8.89 -4.14
CA PHE A 205 -6.31 7.80 -4.74
C PHE A 205 -7.41 8.40 -5.62
N ASN A 206 -7.42 8.05 -6.91
CA ASN A 206 -8.51 8.42 -7.82
C ASN A 206 -9.77 7.60 -7.51
N SER A 207 -10.96 8.06 -7.91
CA SER A 207 -12.24 7.41 -7.56
C SER A 207 -12.49 6.05 -8.22
N SER A 208 -11.56 5.55 -9.04
CA SER A 208 -11.55 4.18 -9.58
C SER A 208 -10.49 3.28 -8.92
N GLU A 209 -9.66 3.81 -8.03
CA GLU A 209 -8.52 3.10 -7.44
C GLU A 209 -8.84 2.52 -6.07
N THR A 210 -8.26 1.36 -5.76
CA THR A 210 -8.42 0.67 -4.47
C THR A 210 -7.08 0.22 -3.91
N ALA A 211 -6.75 0.62 -2.68
CA ALA A 211 -5.71 -0.01 -1.89
C ALA A 211 -6.28 -1.20 -1.10
N ILE A 212 -5.53 -2.30 -1.03
CA ILE A 212 -5.92 -3.54 -0.34
C ILE A 212 -4.79 -3.93 0.60
N VAL A 213 -5.01 -3.77 1.91
CA VAL A 213 -4.11 -4.25 2.97
C VAL A 213 -4.47 -5.71 3.25
N LYS A 214 -3.57 -6.65 2.95
CA LYS A 214 -3.86 -8.09 2.97
C LYS A 214 -3.75 -8.69 4.38
N SER A 215 -4.28 -9.90 4.55
CA SER A 215 -4.23 -10.62 5.82
C SER A 215 -2.79 -10.77 6.33
N GLY A 216 -2.53 -10.43 7.59
CA GLY A 216 -1.20 -10.43 8.18
C GLY A 216 -0.29 -9.30 7.70
N SER A 217 -0.86 -8.17 7.27
CA SER A 217 -0.13 -6.97 6.81
C SER A 217 -0.57 -5.73 7.58
N GLU A 218 0.36 -4.85 7.94
CA GLU A 218 0.10 -3.55 8.54
C GLU A 218 0.36 -2.39 7.56
N LEU A 219 -0.57 -1.45 7.48
CA LEU A 219 -0.38 -0.19 6.78
C LEU A 219 -0.37 0.96 7.79
N ILE A 220 0.78 1.60 7.95
CA ILE A 220 0.96 2.82 8.75
C ILE A 220 0.84 4.03 7.83
N LEU A 221 0.12 5.05 8.29
CA LEU A 221 0.06 6.37 7.65
C LEU A 221 0.68 7.37 8.62
N ASP A 222 1.84 7.94 8.28
CA ASP A 222 2.59 8.85 9.15
C ASP A 222 1.83 10.17 9.40
N SER A 223 2.13 10.79 10.54
CA SER A 223 1.78 12.15 10.93
C SER A 223 1.99 13.21 9.85
N GLY A 224 3.03 13.08 9.02
CA GLY A 224 3.33 13.94 7.89
C GLY A 224 2.58 13.60 6.59
N ALA A 225 1.94 12.43 6.50
CA ALA A 225 1.28 11.95 5.29
C ALA A 225 0.07 12.80 4.90
N ASN A 226 -0.04 13.10 3.61
CA ASN A 226 -1.07 14.00 3.07
C ASN A 226 -1.95 13.24 2.06
N ILE A 227 -2.82 12.36 2.54
CA ILE A 227 -3.56 11.43 1.67
C ILE A 227 -4.89 12.06 1.19
N VAL A 228 -5.15 11.99 -0.11
CA VAL A 228 -6.41 12.45 -0.73
C VAL A 228 -7.21 11.23 -1.19
N LEU A 229 -8.13 10.79 -0.34
CA LEU A 229 -8.93 9.59 -0.57
C LEU A 229 -10.19 9.90 -1.39
N ASN A 230 -10.10 9.84 -2.73
CA ASN A 230 -11.29 9.77 -3.59
C ASN A 230 -11.66 8.33 -3.96
N GLY A 231 -10.68 7.40 -3.93
CA GLY A 231 -10.85 5.96 -4.13
C GLY A 231 -11.23 5.20 -2.87
N SER A 232 -10.85 3.92 -2.80
CA SER A 232 -11.17 3.03 -1.66
C SER A 232 -9.91 2.52 -0.95
N ILE A 233 -9.98 2.32 0.36
CA ILE A 233 -9.03 1.48 1.13
C ILE A 233 -9.81 0.29 1.69
N VAL A 234 -9.33 -0.93 1.46
CA VAL A 234 -9.94 -2.18 1.94
C VAL A 234 -8.94 -2.91 2.83
N VAL A 235 -9.28 -3.03 4.12
CA VAL A 235 -8.46 -3.70 5.13
C VAL A 235 -9.02 -5.10 5.35
N LYS A 236 -8.25 -6.12 4.93
CA LYS A 236 -8.70 -7.51 4.91
C LYS A 236 -8.69 -8.14 6.31
N SER A 237 -9.39 -9.27 6.45
CA SER A 237 -9.39 -10.08 7.67
C SER A 237 -7.96 -10.34 8.18
N GLY A 238 -7.67 -9.99 9.45
CA GLY A 238 -6.34 -10.11 10.04
C GLY A 238 -5.30 -9.09 9.56
N ALA A 239 -5.71 -7.98 8.95
CA ALA A 239 -4.87 -6.86 8.55
C ALA A 239 -5.12 -5.63 9.45
N THR A 240 -4.15 -4.72 9.54
CA THR A 240 -4.24 -3.51 10.36
C THR A 240 -4.03 -2.24 9.52
N LEU A 241 -4.83 -1.20 9.80
CA LEU A 241 -4.57 0.17 9.35
C LEU A 241 -4.31 1.07 10.57
N ILE A 242 -3.12 1.64 10.67
CA ILE A 242 -2.77 2.63 11.70
C ILE A 242 -2.69 4.01 11.03
N ASP A 243 -3.63 4.89 11.36
CA ASP A 243 -3.57 6.30 10.93
C ASP A 243 -3.03 7.19 12.05
N THR A 244 -1.84 7.73 11.82
CA THR A 244 -1.27 8.80 12.63
C THR A 244 -1.29 10.15 11.89
N SER A 245 -1.73 10.17 10.63
CA SER A 245 -1.85 11.37 9.82
C SER A 245 -2.93 12.30 10.37
N ALA A 246 -2.67 13.60 10.32
CA ALA A 246 -3.67 14.60 10.71
C ALA A 246 -4.80 14.78 9.66
N ARG A 247 -4.95 13.86 8.68
CA ARG A 247 -5.63 14.19 7.41
C ARG A 247 -6.45 13.14 6.68
N LEU A 248 -6.20 11.83 6.75
CA LEU A 248 -6.91 10.84 5.91
C LEU A 248 -8.45 11.02 5.96
N TRP A 249 -8.96 11.16 7.19
CA TRP A 249 -10.38 11.32 7.49
C TRP A 249 -10.85 12.78 7.37
N PHE A 250 -9.96 13.78 7.48
CA PHE A 250 -10.32 15.21 7.42
C PHE A 250 -10.44 15.76 5.98
N GLY A 251 -10.29 14.92 4.95
CA GLY A 251 -10.24 15.32 3.55
C GLY A 251 -11.59 15.64 2.89
N ASN A 252 -11.54 16.39 1.77
CA ASN A 252 -12.68 16.66 0.89
C ASN A 252 -12.90 15.56 -0.18
N GLY A 253 -12.26 14.41 -0.05
CA GLY A 253 -12.37 13.29 -0.99
C GLY A 253 -13.62 12.45 -0.72
N ASN A 254 -14.31 11.99 -1.76
CA ASN A 254 -15.55 11.20 -1.65
C ASN A 254 -15.30 9.69 -1.56
N GLY A 255 -14.12 9.28 -1.09
CA GLY A 255 -13.71 7.89 -1.00
C GLY A 255 -14.23 7.15 0.23
N THR A 256 -13.87 5.86 0.32
CA THR A 256 -14.36 4.96 1.38
C THR A 256 -13.21 4.21 2.05
N ILE A 257 -13.42 3.84 3.32
CA ILE A 257 -12.55 2.88 4.02
C ILE A 257 -13.44 1.71 4.48
N VAL A 258 -13.06 0.50 4.10
CA VAL A 258 -13.83 -0.74 4.32
C VAL A 258 -13.01 -1.69 5.19
N PHE A 259 -13.59 -2.11 6.32
CA PHE A 259 -12.98 -3.05 7.25
C PHE A 259 -13.69 -4.41 7.20
N GLU A 260 -12.98 -5.45 6.78
CA GLU A 260 -13.49 -6.83 6.72
C GLU A 260 -13.39 -7.54 8.08
N ALA A 261 -14.19 -8.61 8.23
CA ALA A 261 -14.28 -9.44 9.42
C ALA A 261 -12.93 -9.79 10.07
N GLY A 262 -12.64 -9.20 11.22
CA GLY A 262 -11.41 -9.45 11.97
C GLY A 262 -10.20 -8.63 11.51
N SER A 263 -10.41 -7.55 10.77
CA SER A 263 -9.42 -6.47 10.62
C SER A 263 -9.37 -5.56 11.86
N SER A 264 -8.29 -4.79 11.96
CA SER A 264 -8.02 -3.82 13.02
C SER A 264 -7.80 -2.41 12.44
N ALA A 265 -8.22 -1.39 13.19
CA ALA A 265 -7.90 -0.01 12.89
C ALA A 265 -7.56 0.80 14.14
N GLU A 266 -6.56 1.66 14.04
CA GLU A 266 -6.26 2.68 15.05
C GLU A 266 -6.16 4.05 14.36
N ASN A 267 -6.74 5.08 14.96
CA ASN A 267 -6.61 6.46 14.49
C ASN A 267 -6.45 7.42 15.67
N ASN A 268 -5.34 8.16 15.70
CA ASN A 268 -5.01 9.14 16.74
C ASN A 268 -5.81 10.47 16.67
N THR A 269 -6.41 10.80 15.51
CA THR A 269 -7.23 12.00 15.29
C THR A 269 -8.46 11.70 14.43
N ALA A 270 -9.61 11.44 15.06
CA ALA A 270 -10.77 10.89 14.38
C ALA A 270 -11.88 11.90 13.99
N ALA A 271 -11.79 12.50 12.80
CA ALA A 271 -12.91 13.27 12.22
C ALA A 271 -13.15 12.86 10.76
N ILE A 272 -14.36 12.43 10.41
CA ILE A 272 -14.73 12.01 9.05
C ILE A 272 -15.28 13.21 8.26
N GLY A 273 -14.75 13.45 7.07
CA GLY A 273 -15.07 14.58 6.20
C GLY A 273 -16.43 14.45 5.51
N THR A 274 -16.98 15.59 5.05
CA THR A 274 -18.24 15.62 4.29
C THR A 274 -18.08 14.83 2.98
N GLY A 275 -18.84 13.74 2.84
CA GLY A 275 -18.86 12.88 1.65
C GLY A 275 -18.13 11.55 1.80
N GLN A 276 -17.37 11.36 2.88
CA GLN A 276 -16.67 10.10 3.17
C GLN A 276 -17.57 9.05 3.85
N VAL A 277 -17.18 7.78 3.72
CA VAL A 277 -17.85 6.64 4.34
C VAL A 277 -16.85 5.72 5.03
N LEU A 278 -17.10 5.44 6.31
CA LEU A 278 -16.50 4.32 7.04
C LEU A 278 -17.52 3.17 7.08
N ASP A 279 -17.19 2.05 6.42
CA ASP A 279 -18.00 0.82 6.39
C ASP A 279 -17.24 -0.30 7.14
N ILE A 280 -17.78 -0.70 8.29
CA ILE A 280 -17.15 -1.69 9.18
C ILE A 280 -17.98 -2.96 9.11
N GLN A 281 -17.68 -3.80 8.12
CA GLN A 281 -18.43 -5.02 7.83
C GLN A 281 -18.19 -6.12 8.89
N SER A 282 -17.06 -6.07 9.60
CA SER A 282 -16.87 -6.52 11.00
C SER A 282 -15.40 -6.30 11.40
N GLY A 283 -15.02 -6.56 12.65
CA GLY A 283 -13.69 -6.25 13.18
C GLY A 283 -13.75 -5.22 14.30
N THR A 284 -12.60 -4.61 14.61
CA THR A 284 -12.48 -3.62 15.70
C THR A 284 -11.80 -2.34 15.19
N VAL A 285 -12.51 -1.22 15.28
CA VAL A 285 -11.99 0.11 14.95
C VAL A 285 -11.87 0.95 16.23
N THR A 286 -10.68 1.48 16.50
CA THR A 286 -10.39 2.33 17.66
C THR A 286 -10.12 3.76 17.21
N LEU A 287 -10.97 4.69 17.67
CA LEU A 287 -10.95 6.11 17.31
C LEU A 287 -10.63 6.95 18.54
N TYR A 288 -9.45 7.58 18.54
CA TYR A 288 -9.01 8.47 19.61
C TYR A 288 -9.41 9.93 19.33
N ASN A 289 -9.81 10.63 20.39
CA ASN A 289 -10.14 12.06 20.44
C ASN A 289 -10.88 12.62 19.20
N PRO A 290 -12.11 12.16 18.91
CA PRO A 290 -12.80 12.50 17.67
C PRO A 290 -13.34 13.93 17.63
N THR A 291 -12.66 14.83 16.91
CA THR A 291 -13.05 16.23 16.77
C THR A 291 -14.20 16.42 15.77
N LYS A 292 -15.32 16.98 16.21
CA LYS A 292 -16.61 16.95 15.50
C LYS A 292 -16.82 18.11 14.51
N VAL A 293 -16.64 17.88 13.20
CA VAL A 293 -17.00 18.84 12.12
C VAL A 293 -17.78 18.16 10.97
N ALA A 294 -18.99 17.68 11.24
CA ALA A 294 -19.88 17.16 10.19
C ALA A 294 -20.62 18.31 9.46
N THR A 295 -20.05 18.84 8.38
CA THR A 295 -20.66 19.92 7.58
C THR A 295 -21.76 19.42 6.63
N ASN A 296 -23.01 19.69 7.00
CA ASN A 296 -24.21 19.69 6.14
C ASN A 296 -24.46 18.47 5.22
N GLY A 297 -24.84 17.34 5.83
CA GLY A 297 -25.63 16.29 5.18
C GLY A 297 -24.83 15.20 4.46
N GLY A 298 -25.07 13.94 4.80
CA GLY A 298 -24.49 12.79 4.07
C GLY A 298 -24.36 11.48 4.85
N LYS A 299 -24.28 11.52 6.19
CA LYS A 299 -23.77 10.40 7.01
C LYS A 299 -22.28 10.10 6.62
N ILE A 300 -21.65 8.92 6.69
CA ILE A 300 -22.02 7.52 7.06
C ILE A 300 -21.01 6.95 8.08
N TYR A 301 -21.52 6.30 9.15
CA TYR A 301 -20.93 5.06 9.66
C TYR A 301 -21.94 3.93 9.39
N GLU A 302 -21.56 2.88 8.66
CA GLU A 302 -22.25 1.59 8.71
C GLU A 302 -21.40 0.61 9.53
N ILE A 303 -22.02 -0.04 10.50
CA ILE A 303 -21.32 -0.84 11.51
C ILE A 303 -22.02 -2.19 11.67
N ASP A 304 -21.29 -3.25 11.35
CA ASP A 304 -21.61 -4.66 11.63
C ASP A 304 -20.60 -5.25 12.63
N GLY A 305 -19.53 -4.50 12.96
CA GLY A 305 -18.48 -4.85 13.93
C GLY A 305 -18.53 -4.07 15.25
N THR A 306 -17.34 -3.86 15.82
CA THR A 306 -17.15 -3.11 17.07
C THR A 306 -16.41 -1.78 16.82
N VAL A 307 -16.91 -0.68 17.37
CA VAL A 307 -16.23 0.62 17.37
C VAL A 307 -15.99 1.08 18.80
N HIS A 308 -14.74 1.42 19.11
CA HIS A 308 -14.31 2.05 20.34
C HIS A 308 -14.04 3.54 20.12
N PHE A 309 -14.77 4.39 20.81
CA PHE A 309 -14.44 5.81 20.95
C PHE A 309 -13.70 6.03 22.27
N ASN A 310 -12.44 6.46 22.19
CA ASN A 310 -11.56 6.67 23.33
C ASN A 310 -11.22 8.16 23.49
N GLN A 311 -11.44 8.70 24.70
CA GLN A 311 -10.98 10.05 25.07
C GLN A 311 -9.48 10.05 25.41
N VAL A 312 -8.76 11.12 25.05
CA VAL A 312 -7.33 11.32 25.36
C VAL A 312 -7.16 12.56 26.25
N ASP A 313 -6.15 12.56 27.10
CA ASP A 313 -6.06 13.39 28.31
C ASP A 313 -5.89 14.91 28.12
N ASP A 314 -5.45 15.38 26.95
CA ASP A 314 -4.89 16.74 26.77
C ASP A 314 -5.67 17.67 25.81
N ASP A 315 -6.88 17.34 25.34
CA ASP A 315 -7.67 18.24 24.48
C ASP A 315 -8.52 19.25 25.29
N PRO A 316 -8.23 20.57 25.24
CA PRO A 316 -8.98 21.61 25.96
C PRO A 316 -10.33 21.99 25.30
N PHE A 317 -10.65 21.45 24.13
CA PHE A 317 -11.93 21.68 23.42
C PHE A 317 -12.97 20.57 23.67
N ASN A 318 -12.73 19.72 24.69
CA ASN A 318 -13.49 18.53 25.08
C ASN A 318 -15.00 18.78 25.32
N THR A 319 -15.77 18.92 24.25
CA THR A 319 -17.24 18.92 24.27
C THR A 319 -17.76 18.11 23.09
N TRP A 320 -18.31 16.93 23.38
CA TRP A 320 -19.15 16.19 22.43
C TRP A 320 -20.51 16.90 22.28
N VAL A 321 -20.49 18.13 21.74
CA VAL A 321 -21.71 18.92 21.50
C VAL A 321 -22.63 18.13 20.59
N ALA A 322 -23.90 17.97 20.96
CA ALA A 322 -24.87 17.27 20.12
C ALA A 322 -25.01 17.94 18.74
N ALA A 323 -24.63 17.22 17.69
CA ALA A 323 -25.30 17.27 16.39
C ALA A 323 -25.37 15.82 15.91
N THR A 324 -26.56 15.39 15.52
CA THR A 324 -26.95 13.98 15.32
C THR A 324 -26.01 13.25 14.36
N PRO A 325 -25.07 12.41 14.86
CA PRO A 325 -24.20 11.63 13.98
C PRO A 325 -25.02 10.45 13.46
N TYR A 326 -25.17 10.35 12.14
CA TYR A 326 -25.91 9.24 11.51
C TYR A 326 -25.10 7.95 11.49
N ILE A 327 -24.86 7.41 12.68
CA ILE A 327 -24.43 6.04 12.89
C ILE A 327 -25.61 5.12 12.55
N LYS A 328 -25.42 4.19 11.62
CA LYS A 328 -26.36 3.13 11.29
C LYS A 328 -25.65 1.80 11.53
N GLY A 329 -25.78 1.26 12.74
CA GLY A 329 -25.42 -0.14 12.94
C GLY A 329 -26.42 -1.06 12.24
N ARG A 330 -25.99 -2.28 11.92
CA ARG A 330 -26.86 -3.41 11.59
C ARG A 330 -27.02 -4.30 12.85
N ASP A 331 -27.77 -5.40 12.74
CA ASP A 331 -27.97 -6.32 13.87
C ASP A 331 -26.63 -6.89 14.39
N GLY A 332 -26.46 -6.88 15.72
CA GLY A 332 -25.25 -7.38 16.39
C GLY A 332 -24.10 -6.38 16.53
N ALA A 333 -24.17 -5.20 15.91
CA ALA A 333 -23.16 -4.15 16.04
C ALA A 333 -22.94 -3.72 17.51
N VAL A 334 -21.68 -3.39 17.86
CA VAL A 334 -21.30 -2.96 19.21
C VAL A 334 -20.67 -1.58 19.16
N LEU A 335 -21.22 -0.64 19.95
CA LEU A 335 -20.62 0.67 20.18
C LEU A 335 -20.13 0.76 21.62
N VAL A 336 -18.83 1.02 21.77
CA VAL A 336 -18.16 1.23 23.05
C VAL A 336 -17.69 2.68 23.12
N ILE A 337 -18.07 3.37 24.19
CA ILE A 337 -17.63 4.75 24.44
C ILE A 337 -16.94 4.73 25.81
N ASN A 338 -15.62 4.87 25.79
CA ASN A 338 -14.77 4.86 26.98
C ASN A 338 -14.49 6.33 27.37
N GLN A 339 -15.10 6.79 28.47
CA GLN A 339 -14.97 8.19 28.93
C GLN A 339 -14.07 8.28 30.15
N LYS A 340 -13.25 9.34 30.24
CA LYS A 340 -12.49 9.60 31.47
C LYS A 340 -13.33 10.45 32.41
N ALA A 341 -13.61 9.92 33.60
CA ALA A 341 -14.71 10.38 34.42
C ALA A 341 -14.53 11.80 35.02
N ALA A 342 -15.23 12.78 34.44
CA ALA A 342 -15.72 13.99 35.13
C ALA A 342 -16.82 14.72 34.35
N ASP A 343 -16.66 14.85 33.02
CA ASP A 343 -17.53 15.66 32.18
C ASP A 343 -18.88 15.01 31.94
N VAL A 344 -19.85 15.37 32.78
CA VAL A 344 -21.27 15.05 32.57
C VAL A 344 -21.76 15.80 31.33
N LEU A 345 -21.62 15.16 30.18
CA LEU A 345 -22.36 15.54 28.98
C LEU A 345 -23.85 15.61 29.33
N ALA A 346 -24.51 16.67 28.88
CA ALA A 346 -25.94 16.61 28.66
C ALA A 346 -26.17 15.50 27.63
N SER A 347 -26.66 14.36 28.11
CA SER A 347 -27.09 13.15 27.40
C SER A 347 -27.08 13.27 25.86
N PRO A 348 -26.30 12.45 25.13
CA PRO A 348 -26.38 12.42 23.66
C PRO A 348 -27.75 11.92 23.16
N PHE A 349 -28.54 11.29 24.04
CA PHE A 349 -29.95 11.00 23.85
C PHE A 349 -30.77 12.26 24.18
N ASP A 350 -31.67 12.68 23.29
CA ASP A 350 -32.57 13.79 23.57
C ASP A 350 -33.61 13.44 24.66
N ALA A 351 -34.38 14.45 25.10
CA ALA A 351 -35.45 14.25 26.09
C ALA A 351 -36.64 13.40 25.58
N ALA A 352 -36.59 12.92 24.34
CA ALA A 352 -37.55 11.98 23.74
C ALA A 352 -36.94 10.57 23.54
N GLY A 353 -35.68 10.35 23.90
CA GLY A 353 -35.01 9.04 23.87
C GLY A 353 -34.91 8.38 22.48
N THR A 354 -35.00 9.16 21.39
CA THR A 354 -35.20 8.59 20.05
C THR A 354 -34.03 8.91 19.11
N TYR A 355 -33.16 7.93 18.85
CA TYR A 355 -32.42 7.87 17.59
C TYR A 355 -33.04 6.76 16.73
N ASN A 356 -33.33 7.03 15.46
CA ASN A 356 -34.07 6.11 14.59
C ASN A 356 -33.20 4.94 14.10
N TRP A 357 -32.96 3.98 14.99
CA TRP A 357 -32.74 2.58 14.64
C TRP A 357 -34.10 1.95 14.30
N SER A 358 -34.30 1.59 13.04
CA SER A 358 -35.30 0.62 12.63
C SER A 358 -34.65 -0.77 12.64
N GLU A 359 -35.33 -1.76 13.24
CA GLU A 359 -34.85 -3.14 13.48
C GLU A 359 -33.86 -3.24 14.66
N SER A 360 -33.77 -4.43 15.28
CA SER A 360 -33.59 -4.53 16.74
C SER A 360 -32.89 -5.80 17.27
N THR A 361 -31.60 -5.70 17.61
CA THR A 361 -30.94 -6.57 18.62
C THR A 361 -29.70 -5.97 19.31
N SER A 362 -29.11 -4.90 18.77
CA SER A 362 -27.73 -4.48 19.09
C SER A 362 -27.49 -3.95 20.50
N THR A 363 -26.27 -4.17 21.02
CA THR A 363 -25.91 -4.00 22.44
C THR A 363 -25.01 -2.78 22.67
N TRP A 364 -25.34 -1.99 23.70
CA TRP A 364 -24.56 -0.83 24.14
C TRP A 364 -23.67 -1.17 25.34
N VAL A 365 -22.42 -0.72 25.32
CA VAL A 365 -21.51 -0.82 26.48
C VAL A 365 -20.86 0.54 26.71
N ILE A 366 -21.27 1.21 27.79
CA ILE A 366 -20.63 2.42 28.31
C ILE A 366 -19.72 1.98 29.48
N GLN A 367 -18.46 2.43 29.51
CA GLN A 367 -17.47 2.10 30.53
C GLN A 367 -16.82 3.37 31.09
#